data_AF-A0A7W0A5K2-F1
#
_entry.id   AF-A0A7W0A5K2-F1
#
_cell.length_a   1.000
_cell.length_b   1.000
_cell.length_c   1.000
_cell.angle_alpha   90.00
_cell.angle_beta   90.00
_cell.angle_gamma   90.00
#
_symmetry.space_group_name_H-M   'P 1'
#
loop_
_entity.id
_entity.type
_entity.pdbx_description
1 polymer ?
#
loop_
_entity_poly.entity_id
_entity_poly.type
_entity_poly.pdbx_seq_one_letter_code
_entity_poly.pdbx_strand_id
1 'polypeptide(L)'
;MQTPCATDTPSHAGARTTSILVAVLLLILSFASTRSVLAQDSTPETLDNQLVDVTDEGTPATGATPEAAATPQAAGEDTLGTVLMSYEFEEMPPAPLTVRLLRMTLEPGATVPGHTHPGPEFNYVESGTLTAEVDGTAVVGAEGDEDPTEVTEAQTLDAGEWIMYPAESGMVLANGSEENVVLLSAVIHPVGSDIDSTITYTDGQPTDADFEGVSFVVLGDGLIQQFPAGGATVIVDELVLNDGRSVPGYSGPALLSKAAGVFAISATEGAVQVTSSASPQLQPNAIPGQEFTLADNDAAFFPSGYDAIDLTEDSGIVGFTRLLIQPEGELANGVATVTTIQPDTTEVADTVDVATGDGLGVGALIALNEDTVNVRAEPTTASDIVDTYPVGTQFELVGGPVEAEDFVWYEVVGVNNLSDVQGWLVTDFMDVIEPATGVATGQDDGSAGTGDLATTDDADESVVSALEGLDIDPEDEEADEALSALGGLDLDAADAEETPPPVTDLEVGAIVATVDENLRIRAEASASGTVIVAVATGTELEVIGGPEEADGFTWYEVQLVDDATVTGWVASNFLEVVEGE
;
A
#
# COMPACT_ATOMS: atom_id res chain seq x y z
N MET A 1 52.47 -52.71 3.03
CA MET A 1 53.41 -51.57 2.93
C MET A 1 53.16 -50.89 1.60
N GLN A 2 53.17 -49.55 1.59
CA GLN A 2 53.32 -48.67 0.42
C GLN A 2 52.30 -48.76 -0.75
N THR A 3 51.62 -47.62 -0.92
CA THR A 3 51.06 -46.96 -2.12
C THR A 3 52.05 -46.92 -3.32
N PRO A 4 51.67 -46.54 -4.57
CA PRO A 4 50.86 -45.36 -4.96
C PRO A 4 49.86 -45.62 -6.14
N CYS A 5 49.25 -44.66 -6.87
CA CYS A 5 49.47 -43.21 -7.01
C CYS A 5 48.26 -42.44 -7.60
N ALA A 6 48.07 -41.17 -7.16
CA ALA A 6 47.54 -39.98 -7.89
C ALA A 6 46.13 -40.03 -8.58
N THR A 7 45.44 -38.90 -8.79
CA THR A 7 45.64 -37.47 -8.41
C THR A 7 44.59 -37.06 -7.33
N ASP A 8 44.03 -35.84 -7.12
CA ASP A 8 44.19 -34.48 -7.67
C ASP A 8 43.82 -33.37 -6.63
N THR A 9 43.82 -32.07 -7.00
CA THR A 9 43.62 -30.91 -6.07
C THR A 9 42.88 -29.70 -6.74
N PRO A 10 42.56 -28.58 -6.06
CA PRO A 10 41.25 -28.27 -5.43
C PRO A 10 40.48 -27.08 -6.06
N SER A 11 39.27 -26.79 -5.56
CA SER A 11 38.65 -25.45 -5.62
C SER A 11 37.75 -25.17 -4.40
N HIS A 12 37.38 -23.90 -4.20
CA HIS A 12 36.58 -23.43 -3.08
C HIS A 12 35.09 -23.78 -3.22
N ALA A 13 34.42 -24.00 -2.09
CA ALA A 13 33.02 -23.62 -1.89
C ALA A 13 33.00 -22.55 -0.79
N GLY A 14 32.41 -21.39 -1.06
CA GLY A 14 32.24 -20.33 -0.06
C GLY A 14 31.00 -20.59 0.79
N ALA A 15 31.04 -20.20 2.06
CA ALA A 15 29.81 -20.04 2.83
C ALA A 15 29.00 -18.90 2.19
N ARG A 16 27.75 -19.17 1.82
CA ARG A 16 26.77 -18.10 1.56
C ARG A 16 26.18 -17.73 2.91
N THR A 17 26.45 -16.51 3.36
CA THR A 17 25.67 -15.90 4.43
C THR A 17 24.34 -15.49 3.81
N THR A 18 23.25 -16.15 4.19
CA THR A 18 21.91 -15.73 3.77
C THR A 18 21.52 -14.53 4.64
N SER A 19 21.58 -13.33 4.07
CA SER A 19 21.24 -12.10 4.78
C SER A 19 19.73 -12.01 4.98
N ILE A 20 19.31 -11.84 6.24
CA ILE A 20 17.93 -11.47 6.60
C ILE A 20 17.81 -9.96 6.45
N LEU A 21 17.08 -9.48 5.42
CA LEU A 21 16.62 -8.09 5.35
C LEU A 21 15.50 -7.96 4.28
N VAL A 22 14.24 -7.85 4.71
CA VAL A 22 13.07 -7.68 3.81
C VAL A 22 12.14 -6.53 4.24
N ALA A 23 12.15 -6.13 5.51
CA ALA A 23 11.19 -5.16 6.09
C ALA A 23 11.69 -3.70 6.15
N VAL A 24 12.79 -3.35 5.49
CA VAL A 24 13.51 -2.07 5.77
C VAL A 24 13.12 -0.91 4.83
N LEU A 25 12.68 -1.19 3.60
CA LEU A 25 12.53 -0.13 2.58
C LEU A 25 11.28 0.77 2.78
N LEU A 26 10.21 0.25 3.36
CA LEU A 26 8.95 1.00 3.56
C LEU A 26 8.90 1.81 4.86
N LEU A 27 9.88 1.65 5.78
CA LEU A 27 9.79 2.23 7.14
C LEU A 27 10.70 3.44 7.40
N ILE A 28 11.87 3.51 6.77
CA ILE A 28 12.92 4.47 7.17
C ILE A 28 12.59 5.93 6.79
N LEU A 29 11.82 6.17 5.72
CA LEU A 29 11.46 7.53 5.31
C LEU A 29 10.24 8.12 6.09
N SER A 30 9.60 7.32 6.95
CA SER A 30 8.39 7.71 7.69
C SER A 30 8.68 8.50 8.99
N PHE A 31 9.95 8.73 9.34
CA PHE A 31 10.36 9.36 10.62
C PHE A 31 10.89 10.81 10.51
N ALA A 32 10.45 11.56 9.50
CA ALA A 32 10.90 12.94 9.26
C ALA A 32 9.77 13.97 9.01
N SER A 33 8.64 13.90 9.71
CA SER A 33 7.63 14.98 9.64
C SER A 33 6.90 15.30 10.96
N THR A 34 7.21 16.47 11.51
CA THR A 34 6.32 17.18 12.46
C THR A 34 6.55 18.70 12.42
N ARG A 35 6.17 19.35 11.31
CA ARG A 35 6.09 20.83 11.19
C ARG A 35 5.12 21.24 10.09
N SER A 36 4.08 21.97 10.48
CA SER A 36 3.15 22.59 9.52
C SER A 36 3.86 23.67 8.70
N VAL A 37 3.71 23.61 7.38
CA VAL A 37 3.99 24.73 6.47
C VAL A 37 2.66 25.39 6.10
N LEU A 38 2.66 26.72 5.98
CA LEU A 38 1.46 27.49 5.65
C LEU A 38 1.31 27.60 4.13
N ALA A 39 0.11 27.27 3.62
CA ALA A 39 -0.24 27.52 2.22
C ALA A 39 -0.06 29.00 1.85
N GLN A 40 0.41 29.26 0.61
CA GLN A 40 0.44 30.59 0.02
C GLN A 40 -0.51 30.66 -1.17
N ASP A 41 -1.16 31.83 -1.30
CA ASP A 41 -2.32 32.07 -2.15
C ASP A 41 -1.90 32.65 -3.52
N SER A 42 -2.20 31.94 -4.61
CA SER A 42 -1.79 32.25 -5.98
C SER A 42 -2.98 32.30 -6.95
N THR A 43 -3.71 33.42 -6.95
CA THR A 43 -4.87 33.64 -7.83
C THR A 43 -4.47 33.79 -9.32
N PRO A 44 -5.09 33.06 -10.27
CA PRO A 44 -4.82 33.22 -11.71
C PRO A 44 -5.50 34.46 -12.31
N GLU A 45 -4.85 35.12 -13.29
CA GLU A 45 -5.45 36.22 -14.07
C GLU A 45 -6.31 35.71 -15.25
N THR A 46 -7.41 36.41 -15.53
CA THR A 46 -8.38 36.05 -16.58
C THR A 46 -7.92 36.44 -17.99
N LEU A 47 -8.07 35.53 -18.97
CA LEU A 47 -7.87 35.80 -20.40
C LEU A 47 -9.19 35.78 -21.19
N ASP A 48 -9.45 36.86 -21.94
CA ASP A 48 -10.63 37.03 -22.81
C ASP A 48 -10.54 36.15 -24.08
N ASN A 49 -11.56 35.33 -24.35
CA ASN A 49 -11.64 34.50 -25.56
C ASN A 49 -12.38 35.21 -26.71
N GLN A 50 -11.77 35.30 -27.90
CA GLN A 50 -12.34 35.98 -29.07
C GLN A 50 -12.69 34.99 -30.21
N LEU A 51 -13.96 34.57 -30.22
CA LEU A 51 -14.57 33.72 -31.25
C LEU A 51 -14.46 34.29 -32.68
N VAL A 52 -14.22 33.40 -33.65
CA VAL A 52 -14.36 33.67 -35.09
C VAL A 52 -15.30 32.63 -35.72
N ASP A 53 -16.35 33.12 -36.38
CA ASP A 53 -17.40 32.34 -37.04
C ASP A 53 -17.05 32.06 -38.51
N VAL A 54 -17.28 30.82 -38.97
CA VAL A 54 -17.16 30.41 -40.39
C VAL A 54 -18.27 29.41 -40.76
N THR A 55 -19.36 29.93 -41.34
CA THR A 55 -20.37 29.12 -42.04
C THR A 55 -20.01 28.91 -43.51
N ASP A 56 -20.25 27.72 -44.08
CA ASP A 56 -20.59 27.56 -45.50
C ASP A 56 -21.50 26.33 -45.74
N GLU A 57 -22.32 26.33 -46.80
CA GLU A 57 -23.32 25.29 -47.09
C GLU A 57 -23.05 24.51 -48.39
N GLY A 58 -23.22 23.18 -48.35
CA GLY A 58 -23.09 22.28 -49.50
C GLY A 58 -24.29 21.34 -49.69
N THR A 59 -25.15 21.60 -50.68
CA THR A 59 -26.31 20.74 -51.02
C THR A 59 -25.86 19.45 -51.76
N PRO A 60 -26.43 18.26 -51.47
CA PRO A 60 -25.81 16.97 -51.79
C PRO A 60 -26.12 16.39 -53.18
N ALA A 61 -25.31 15.39 -53.59
CA ALA A 61 -25.55 14.52 -54.74
C ALA A 61 -25.83 13.07 -54.30
N THR A 62 -26.81 12.41 -54.92
CA THR A 62 -27.34 11.10 -54.50
C THR A 62 -26.79 9.95 -55.35
N GLY A 63 -26.44 8.79 -54.76
CA GLY A 63 -26.29 7.57 -55.56
C GLY A 63 -25.40 6.41 -55.06
N ALA A 64 -25.56 5.94 -53.82
CA ALA A 64 -25.02 4.63 -53.40
C ALA A 64 -26.02 3.89 -52.50
N THR A 65 -26.09 2.56 -52.64
CA THR A 65 -26.82 1.66 -51.73
C THR A 65 -25.89 1.35 -50.54
N PRO A 66 -26.37 1.35 -49.29
CA PRO A 66 -25.48 1.20 -48.14
C PRO A 66 -24.83 -0.18 -48.08
N GLU A 67 -23.50 -0.18 -48.17
CA GLU A 67 -22.68 -1.10 -47.39
C GLU A 67 -22.84 -0.74 -45.90
N ALA A 68 -22.65 -1.71 -44.99
CA ALA A 68 -22.87 -1.46 -43.58
C ALA A 68 -21.83 -0.46 -43.05
N ALA A 69 -22.25 0.78 -42.82
CA ALA A 69 -21.40 1.77 -42.19
C ALA A 69 -21.08 1.29 -40.78
N ALA A 70 -19.79 1.06 -40.51
CA ALA A 70 -19.30 1.18 -39.15
C ALA A 70 -19.73 2.55 -38.61
N THR A 71 -20.19 2.59 -37.36
CA THR A 71 -20.41 3.87 -36.67
C THR A 71 -19.13 4.69 -36.81
N PRO A 72 -19.17 5.95 -37.27
CA PRO A 72 -18.00 6.79 -37.23
C PRO A 72 -17.51 6.84 -35.80
N GLN A 73 -16.31 6.32 -35.55
CA GLN A 73 -15.61 6.55 -34.29
C GLN A 73 -15.56 8.06 -34.09
N ALA A 74 -15.91 8.52 -32.89
CA ALA A 74 -15.94 9.95 -32.61
C ALA A 74 -14.56 10.55 -32.96
N ALA A 75 -14.55 11.76 -33.52
CA ALA A 75 -13.31 12.52 -33.55
C ALA A 75 -12.88 12.70 -32.09
N GLY A 76 -11.64 12.30 -31.78
CA GLY A 76 -11.19 12.10 -30.40
C GLY A 76 -11.56 13.28 -29.51
N GLU A 77 -12.28 12.99 -28.42
CA GLU A 77 -12.38 13.95 -27.33
C GLU A 77 -11.01 14.06 -26.66
N ASP A 78 -10.68 15.25 -26.19
CA ASP A 78 -9.39 15.52 -25.56
C ASP A 78 -9.38 14.86 -24.17
N THR A 79 -8.68 13.73 -24.03
CA THR A 79 -8.65 12.91 -22.80
C THR A 79 -7.52 13.30 -21.85
N LEU A 80 -6.57 14.10 -22.33
CA LEU A 80 -5.38 14.53 -21.59
C LEU A 80 -5.58 15.91 -20.94
N GLY A 81 -4.80 16.16 -19.90
CA GLY A 81 -4.63 17.48 -19.29
C GLY A 81 -3.44 18.24 -19.88
N THR A 82 -2.83 19.11 -19.09
CA THR A 82 -1.51 19.69 -19.39
C THR A 82 -0.45 18.59 -19.23
N VAL A 83 0.09 18.07 -20.34
CA VAL A 83 1.09 17.00 -20.34
C VAL A 83 2.45 17.52 -19.87
N LEU A 84 2.82 17.14 -18.64
CA LEU A 84 4.10 17.49 -18.02
C LEU A 84 5.22 16.57 -18.53
N MET A 85 4.93 15.28 -18.68
CA MET A 85 5.88 14.25 -19.11
C MET A 85 5.20 13.28 -20.08
N SER A 86 5.93 12.82 -21.10
CA SER A 86 5.47 11.78 -22.03
C SER A 86 6.67 11.00 -22.58
N TYR A 87 6.61 9.68 -22.56
CA TYR A 87 7.62 8.82 -23.18
C TYR A 87 7.03 7.50 -23.71
N GLU A 88 7.52 7.05 -24.86
CA GLU A 88 7.11 5.79 -25.51
C GLU A 88 8.21 4.74 -25.31
N PHE A 89 7.92 3.71 -24.51
CA PHE A 89 8.82 2.56 -24.30
C PHE A 89 8.63 1.52 -25.40
N GLU A 90 9.71 1.02 -26.01
CA GLU A 90 9.66 -0.13 -26.94
C GLU A 90 9.29 -1.45 -26.23
N GLU A 91 9.63 -1.58 -24.93
CA GLU A 91 9.33 -2.74 -24.09
C GLU A 91 9.18 -2.27 -22.63
N MET A 92 8.06 -2.59 -21.98
CA MET A 92 7.86 -2.35 -20.54
C MET A 92 8.42 -3.50 -19.69
N PRO A 93 8.82 -3.25 -18.42
CA PRO A 93 9.15 -4.33 -17.50
C PRO A 93 7.98 -5.32 -17.32
N PRO A 94 8.26 -6.60 -17.00
CA PRO A 94 7.21 -7.59 -16.80
C PRO A 94 6.41 -7.32 -15.51
N ALA A 95 5.10 -7.55 -15.57
CA ALA A 95 4.24 -7.53 -14.38
C ALA A 95 4.50 -8.74 -13.45
N PRO A 96 4.22 -8.65 -12.14
CA PRO A 96 3.61 -7.51 -11.43
C PRO A 96 4.43 -6.21 -11.46
N LEU A 97 3.75 -5.08 -11.68
CA LEU A 97 4.37 -3.74 -11.58
C LEU A 97 3.75 -2.96 -10.42
N THR A 98 4.56 -2.34 -9.57
CA THR A 98 4.09 -1.23 -8.74
C THR A 98 4.26 0.10 -9.49
N VAL A 99 3.33 1.02 -9.24
CA VAL A 99 3.45 2.42 -9.65
C VAL A 99 3.37 3.29 -8.41
N ARG A 100 4.22 4.34 -8.35
CA ARG A 100 4.16 5.38 -7.33
C ARG A 100 4.27 6.75 -7.99
N LEU A 101 3.38 7.66 -7.63
CA LEU A 101 3.51 9.09 -7.93
C LEU A 101 3.87 9.80 -6.62
N LEU A 102 4.87 10.69 -6.65
CA LEU A 102 5.31 11.45 -5.47
C LEU A 102 5.79 12.85 -5.84
N ARG A 103 5.69 13.79 -4.90
CA ARG A 103 6.24 15.14 -5.02
C ARG A 103 7.36 15.33 -4.01
N MET A 104 8.59 15.50 -4.50
CA MET A 104 9.81 15.60 -3.69
C MET A 104 10.32 17.05 -3.66
N THR A 105 10.74 17.52 -2.49
CA THR A 105 11.37 18.83 -2.28
C THR A 105 12.80 18.65 -1.78
N LEU A 106 13.74 19.28 -2.48
CA LEU A 106 15.16 19.37 -2.11
C LEU A 106 15.47 20.80 -1.66
N GLU A 107 15.83 20.99 -0.39
CA GLU A 107 16.33 22.28 0.11
C GLU A 107 17.70 22.65 -0.52
N PRO A 108 18.14 23.92 -0.50
CA PRO A 108 19.44 24.36 -1.01
C PRO A 108 20.63 23.55 -0.47
N GLY A 109 21.29 22.80 -1.36
CA GLY A 109 22.41 21.92 -1.04
C GLY A 109 22.03 20.46 -0.72
N ALA A 110 20.74 20.12 -0.66
CA ALA A 110 20.27 18.74 -0.47
C ALA A 110 20.57 17.88 -1.71
N THR A 111 20.71 16.57 -1.50
CA THR A 111 21.02 15.58 -2.54
C THR A 111 20.32 14.26 -2.23
N VAL A 112 19.76 13.61 -3.25
CA VAL A 112 19.38 12.20 -3.20
C VAL A 112 20.62 11.37 -3.58
N PRO A 113 21.13 10.48 -2.69
CA PRO A 113 22.36 9.72 -2.91
C PRO A 113 22.36 8.85 -4.18
N GLY A 114 23.54 8.41 -4.62
CA GLY A 114 23.69 7.58 -5.82
C GLY A 114 22.94 6.25 -5.73
N HIS A 115 22.04 5.98 -6.66
CA HIS A 115 21.24 4.75 -6.71
C HIS A 115 20.76 4.36 -8.11
N THR A 116 20.32 3.11 -8.28
CA THR A 116 19.65 2.56 -9.47
C THR A 116 18.29 1.92 -9.10
N HIS A 117 17.40 1.81 -10.08
CA HIS A 117 16.03 1.30 -9.93
C HIS A 117 15.82 0.03 -10.78
N PRO A 118 14.99 -0.94 -10.36
CA PRO A 118 14.67 -2.14 -11.15
C PRO A 118 13.70 -1.87 -12.32
N GLY A 119 13.08 -0.69 -12.36
CA GLY A 119 12.22 -0.20 -13.43
C GLY A 119 12.43 1.29 -13.67
N PRO A 120 11.76 1.92 -14.65
CA PRO A 120 11.98 3.32 -14.97
C PRO A 120 11.46 4.30 -13.90
N GLU A 121 12.15 5.43 -13.79
CA GLU A 121 11.71 6.60 -13.01
C GLU A 121 11.73 7.86 -13.88
N PHE A 122 10.71 8.70 -13.70
CA PHE A 122 10.60 10.04 -14.26
C PHE A 122 10.73 11.09 -13.16
N ASN A 123 11.35 12.24 -13.47
CA ASN A 123 11.41 13.44 -12.63
C ASN A 123 11.14 14.69 -13.47
N TYR A 124 10.03 15.39 -13.23
CA TYR A 124 9.71 16.71 -13.79
C TYR A 124 10.01 17.81 -12.78
N VAL A 125 10.69 18.87 -13.21
CA VAL A 125 11.00 20.02 -12.34
C VAL A 125 9.79 20.96 -12.30
N GLU A 126 9.05 20.96 -11.20
CA GLU A 126 7.94 21.91 -10.97
C GLU A 126 8.47 23.30 -10.60
N SER A 127 9.57 23.37 -9.86
CA SER A 127 10.24 24.63 -9.50
C SER A 127 11.71 24.44 -9.12
N GLY A 128 12.47 25.54 -9.20
CA GLY A 128 13.93 25.57 -8.98
C GLY A 128 14.74 25.14 -10.22
N THR A 129 16.01 24.80 -9.98
CA THR A 129 16.94 24.24 -10.99
C THR A 129 17.61 22.98 -10.42
N LEU A 130 17.31 21.82 -10.99
CA LEU A 130 17.87 20.52 -10.62
C LEU A 130 19.24 20.30 -11.28
N THR A 131 20.20 19.73 -10.55
CA THR A 131 21.36 19.02 -11.15
C THR A 131 21.09 17.52 -11.09
N ALA A 132 21.12 16.84 -12.23
CA ALA A 132 20.83 15.41 -12.34
C ALA A 132 22.04 14.67 -12.93
N GLU A 133 22.77 13.89 -12.13
CA GLU A 133 23.87 13.06 -12.64
C GLU A 133 23.32 11.76 -13.26
N VAL A 134 24.04 11.23 -14.26
CA VAL A 134 23.64 10.06 -15.05
C VAL A 134 24.83 9.11 -15.17
N ASP A 135 24.69 7.87 -14.71
CA ASP A 135 25.60 6.76 -15.02
C ASP A 135 24.85 5.71 -15.85
N GLY A 136 25.24 5.55 -17.12
CA GLY A 136 24.46 4.84 -18.13
C GLY A 136 23.78 5.79 -19.10
N THR A 137 22.44 5.72 -19.18
CA THR A 137 21.59 6.49 -20.10
C THR A 137 20.43 7.12 -19.34
N ALA A 138 19.98 8.29 -19.79
CA ALA A 138 18.70 8.88 -19.43
C ALA A 138 18.08 9.56 -20.66
N VAL A 139 16.83 10.00 -20.57
CA VAL A 139 16.14 10.77 -21.61
C VAL A 139 15.64 12.07 -21.00
N VAL A 140 15.90 13.21 -21.67
CA VAL A 140 15.45 14.54 -21.25
C VAL A 140 14.42 15.08 -22.22
N GLY A 141 13.36 15.71 -21.72
CA GLY A 141 12.37 16.46 -22.50
C GLY A 141 11.87 17.69 -21.74
N ALA A 142 10.86 18.34 -22.30
CA ALA A 142 10.15 19.45 -21.66
C ALA A 142 8.63 19.23 -21.67
N GLU A 143 7.90 20.08 -20.94
CA GLU A 143 6.43 20.17 -20.97
C GLU A 143 5.93 20.28 -22.43
N GLY A 144 5.08 19.34 -22.85
CA GLY A 144 4.54 19.29 -24.22
C GLY A 144 5.55 19.02 -25.35
N ASP A 145 6.74 18.47 -25.06
CA ASP A 145 7.70 18.04 -26.10
C ASP A 145 7.25 16.73 -26.79
N GLU A 146 7.49 16.64 -28.11
CA GLU A 146 7.16 15.48 -28.95
C GLU A 146 8.40 14.60 -29.25
N ASP A 147 9.62 15.13 -29.16
CA ASP A 147 10.88 14.48 -29.57
C ASP A 147 11.96 14.50 -28.44
N PRO A 148 11.73 13.85 -27.28
CA PRO A 148 12.69 13.88 -26.16
C PRO A 148 14.02 13.18 -26.48
N THR A 149 15.11 13.61 -25.83
CA THR A 149 16.49 13.32 -26.24
C THR A 149 17.27 12.45 -25.26
N GLU A 150 17.89 11.37 -25.75
CA GLU A 150 18.83 10.51 -25.00
C GLU A 150 20.11 11.26 -24.58
N VAL A 151 20.53 11.11 -23.32
CA VAL A 151 21.72 11.71 -22.72
C VAL A 151 22.54 10.70 -21.88
N THR A 152 23.85 10.93 -21.76
CA THR A 152 24.79 10.09 -20.98
C THR A 152 25.81 10.93 -20.19
N GLU A 153 25.52 12.21 -19.98
CA GLU A 153 26.32 13.14 -19.15
C GLU A 153 25.37 13.82 -18.16
N ALA A 154 25.89 14.36 -17.05
CA ALA A 154 25.06 15.06 -16.07
C ALA A 154 24.34 16.29 -16.67
N GLN A 155 23.09 16.48 -16.26
CA GLN A 155 22.18 17.51 -16.77
C GLN A 155 21.94 18.62 -15.73
N THR A 156 21.48 19.76 -16.22
CA THR A 156 20.92 20.83 -15.40
C THR A 156 19.57 21.18 -16.00
N LEU A 157 18.51 21.08 -15.20
CA LEU A 157 17.12 21.13 -15.64
C LEU A 157 16.41 22.26 -14.89
N ASP A 158 15.85 23.22 -15.62
CA ASP A 158 15.04 24.29 -15.07
C ASP A 158 13.54 23.88 -15.02
N ALA A 159 12.72 24.65 -14.32
CA ALA A 159 11.28 24.37 -14.20
C ALA A 159 10.58 24.26 -15.57
N GLY A 160 9.82 23.17 -15.77
CA GLY A 160 9.22 22.78 -17.05
C GLY A 160 10.03 21.75 -17.85
N GLU A 161 11.24 21.39 -17.42
CA GLU A 161 12.06 20.31 -17.99
C GLU A 161 11.94 19.01 -17.16
N TRP A 162 12.10 17.86 -17.80
CA TRP A 162 12.02 16.54 -17.14
C TRP A 162 13.10 15.57 -17.62
N ILE A 163 13.39 14.58 -16.78
CA ILE A 163 14.31 13.48 -17.07
C ILE A 163 13.71 12.12 -16.71
N MET A 164 13.86 11.14 -17.59
CA MET A 164 13.49 9.74 -17.38
C MET A 164 14.75 8.88 -17.36
N TYR A 165 14.90 8.09 -16.31
CA TYR A 165 15.95 7.09 -16.14
C TYR A 165 15.38 5.70 -16.44
N PRO A 166 15.87 5.00 -17.47
CA PRO A 166 15.54 3.59 -17.69
C PRO A 166 16.02 2.71 -16.52
N ALA A 167 15.43 1.51 -16.40
CA ALA A 167 15.85 0.49 -15.44
C ALA A 167 17.38 0.27 -15.43
N GLU A 168 17.93 -0.04 -14.25
CA GLU A 168 19.36 -0.17 -13.94
C GLU A 168 20.22 1.09 -14.14
N SER A 169 19.69 2.22 -14.65
CA SER A 169 20.45 3.46 -14.84
C SER A 169 20.72 4.17 -13.51
N GLY A 170 21.94 4.67 -13.33
CA GLY A 170 22.38 5.33 -12.10
C GLY A 170 22.05 6.82 -12.08
N MET A 171 21.50 7.29 -10.96
CA MET A 171 21.13 8.69 -10.75
C MET A 171 21.67 9.28 -9.46
N VAL A 172 21.91 10.60 -9.48
CA VAL A 172 22.08 11.47 -8.30
C VAL A 172 21.28 12.73 -8.57
N LEU A 173 20.37 13.11 -7.66
CA LEU A 173 19.51 14.30 -7.82
C LEU A 173 19.93 15.35 -6.79
N ALA A 174 20.45 16.50 -7.22
CA ALA A 174 21.08 17.48 -6.34
C ALA A 174 20.59 18.92 -6.57
N ASN A 175 20.24 19.62 -5.50
CA ASN A 175 19.92 21.06 -5.54
C ASN A 175 21.17 21.90 -5.31
N GLY A 176 21.78 22.37 -6.39
CA GLY A 176 22.94 23.28 -6.35
C GLY A 176 22.60 24.78 -6.23
N SER A 177 21.33 25.14 -6.05
CA SER A 177 20.81 26.52 -6.12
C SER A 177 20.64 27.18 -4.74
N GLU A 178 20.16 28.43 -4.70
CA GLU A 178 19.77 29.14 -3.46
C GLU A 178 18.27 29.04 -3.14
N GLU A 179 17.47 28.37 -3.98
CA GLU A 179 16.02 28.18 -3.84
C GLU A 179 15.68 26.70 -3.68
N ASN A 180 14.48 26.34 -3.21
CA ASN A 180 14.07 24.93 -3.17
C ASN A 180 13.85 24.41 -4.59
N VAL A 181 14.26 23.17 -4.85
CA VAL A 181 13.84 22.41 -6.03
C VAL A 181 12.66 21.55 -5.63
N VAL A 182 11.59 21.57 -6.43
CA VAL A 182 10.45 20.67 -6.26
C VAL A 182 10.28 19.84 -7.53
N LEU A 183 10.25 18.53 -7.36
CA LEU A 183 10.12 17.54 -8.43
C LEU A 183 8.78 16.80 -8.29
N LEU A 184 8.10 16.60 -9.41
CA LEU A 184 7.06 15.59 -9.54
C LEU A 184 7.70 14.33 -10.14
N SER A 185 7.72 13.25 -9.36
CA SER A 185 8.40 12.01 -9.73
C SER A 185 7.40 10.87 -9.90
N ALA A 186 7.56 10.07 -10.96
CA ALA A 186 6.74 8.90 -11.24
C ALA A 186 7.64 7.66 -11.39
N VAL A 187 7.41 6.64 -10.57
CA VAL A 187 8.24 5.45 -10.44
C VAL A 187 7.42 4.23 -10.83
N ILE A 188 7.95 3.37 -11.70
CA ILE A 188 7.30 2.14 -12.16
C ILE A 188 8.29 0.99 -11.96
N HIS A 189 8.04 0.09 -11.00
CA HIS A 189 8.96 -1.00 -10.67
C HIS A 189 8.34 -2.38 -10.93
N PRO A 190 9.07 -3.32 -11.55
CA PRO A 190 8.69 -4.72 -11.49
C PRO A 190 8.91 -5.28 -10.08
N VAL A 191 7.97 -6.09 -9.59
CA VAL A 191 8.01 -6.71 -8.26
C VAL A 191 7.66 -8.19 -8.32
N GLY A 192 8.26 -8.99 -7.44
CA GLY A 192 8.03 -10.44 -7.36
C GLY A 192 9.21 -11.18 -6.74
N SER A 193 9.05 -12.47 -6.46
CA SER A 193 10.04 -13.27 -5.72
C SER A 193 11.39 -13.47 -6.43
N ASP A 194 11.43 -13.37 -7.76
CA ASP A 194 12.63 -13.47 -8.60
C ASP A 194 13.27 -12.10 -8.95
N ILE A 195 12.71 -10.98 -8.48
CA ILE A 195 13.12 -9.61 -8.83
C ILE A 195 13.46 -8.82 -7.55
N ASP A 196 14.63 -8.16 -7.54
CA ASP A 196 14.94 -7.20 -6.47
C ASP A 196 14.14 -5.92 -6.72
N SER A 197 13.01 -5.79 -6.03
CA SER A 197 12.12 -4.62 -6.10
C SER A 197 12.68 -3.38 -5.40
N THR A 198 13.91 -3.44 -4.88
CA THR A 198 14.49 -2.38 -4.07
C THR A 198 15.47 -1.51 -4.85
N ILE A 199 15.61 -0.25 -4.42
CA ILE A 199 16.61 0.68 -4.96
C ILE A 199 18.01 0.24 -4.53
N THR A 200 18.93 0.14 -5.49
CA THR A 200 20.32 -0.28 -5.22
C THR A 200 21.22 0.95 -5.13
N TYR A 201 21.65 1.30 -3.93
CA TYR A 201 22.59 2.41 -3.70
C TYR A 201 24.00 2.09 -4.19
N THR A 202 24.57 2.95 -5.03
CA THR A 202 25.82 2.70 -5.77
C THR A 202 27.07 2.84 -4.89
N ASP A 203 27.08 3.79 -3.97
CA ASP A 203 28.16 4.01 -2.98
C ASP A 203 27.96 3.25 -1.66
N GLY A 204 26.94 2.38 -1.59
CA GLY A 204 26.52 1.64 -0.40
C GLY A 204 25.37 2.30 0.36
N GLN A 205 24.86 1.62 1.39
CA GLN A 205 23.64 2.06 2.09
C GLN A 205 23.84 3.44 2.75
N PRO A 206 23.02 4.45 2.43
CA PRO A 206 23.06 5.78 3.04
C PRO A 206 22.52 5.77 4.47
N THR A 207 22.75 6.88 5.16
CA THR A 207 22.18 7.22 6.47
C THR A 207 21.19 8.38 6.36
N ASP A 208 20.38 8.60 7.39
CA ASP A 208 19.42 9.72 7.47
C ASP A 208 20.08 11.09 7.21
N ALA A 209 21.37 11.23 7.52
CA ALA A 209 22.14 12.46 7.30
C ALA A 209 22.52 12.69 5.82
N ASP A 210 22.56 11.63 5.00
CA ASP A 210 22.81 11.73 3.56
C ASP A 210 21.55 12.18 2.80
N PHE A 211 20.40 12.28 3.49
CA PHE A 211 19.14 12.87 3.01
C PHE A 211 18.80 14.22 3.70
N GLU A 212 19.76 14.88 4.38
CA GLU A 212 19.50 16.17 5.05
C GLU A 212 19.01 17.22 4.02
N GLY A 213 17.78 17.71 4.23
CA GLY A 213 17.11 18.66 3.32
C GLY A 213 16.30 18.02 2.19
N VAL A 214 16.19 16.69 2.12
CA VAL A 214 15.24 15.98 1.23
C VAL A 214 13.95 15.67 1.98
N SER A 215 12.81 15.88 1.33
CA SER A 215 11.47 15.54 1.84
C SER A 215 10.52 15.22 0.68
N PHE A 216 9.46 14.45 0.90
CA PHE A 216 8.47 14.19 -0.14
C PHE A 216 7.07 13.92 0.42
N VAL A 217 6.07 14.01 -0.44
CA VAL A 217 4.69 13.55 -0.22
C VAL A 217 4.39 12.52 -1.29
N VAL A 218 3.92 11.33 -0.90
CA VAL A 218 3.40 10.35 -1.88
C VAL A 218 2.02 10.84 -2.33
N LEU A 219 1.87 10.97 -3.64
CA LEU A 219 0.64 11.38 -4.31
C LEU A 219 -0.24 10.18 -4.69
N GLY A 220 0.27 8.96 -4.59
CA GLY A 220 -0.49 7.73 -4.71
C GLY A 220 0.39 6.52 -5.04
N ASP A 221 -0.14 5.34 -4.72
CA ASP A 221 0.43 4.03 -5.04
C ASP A 221 -0.56 3.20 -5.88
N GLY A 222 -0.06 2.15 -6.55
CA GLY A 222 -0.87 1.20 -7.30
C GLY A 222 -0.13 -0.08 -7.69
N LEU A 223 -0.86 -1.18 -7.84
CA LEU A 223 -0.35 -2.50 -8.22
C LEU A 223 -1.03 -3.01 -9.50
N ILE A 224 -0.23 -3.23 -10.54
CA ILE A 224 -0.62 -3.80 -11.83
C ILE A 224 -0.21 -5.28 -11.84
N GLN A 225 -1.14 -6.17 -11.47
CA GLN A 225 -0.87 -7.60 -11.42
C GLN A 225 -0.66 -8.27 -12.79
N GLN A 226 -1.22 -7.69 -13.86
CA GLN A 226 -1.06 -8.20 -15.22
C GLN A 226 -0.89 -7.03 -16.20
N PHE A 227 0.14 -7.09 -17.04
CA PHE A 227 0.42 -6.12 -18.09
C PHE A 227 0.80 -6.85 -19.39
N PRO A 228 0.31 -6.43 -20.57
CA PRO A 228 0.62 -7.08 -21.83
C PRO A 228 2.08 -6.85 -22.23
N ALA A 229 2.73 -7.89 -22.76
CA ALA A 229 4.10 -7.79 -23.26
C ALA A 229 4.16 -6.96 -24.55
N GLY A 230 5.02 -5.95 -24.57
CA GLY A 230 5.16 -4.98 -25.65
C GLY A 230 5.55 -3.60 -25.11
N GLY A 231 5.41 -2.57 -25.95
CA GLY A 231 5.63 -1.19 -25.56
C GLY A 231 4.45 -0.57 -24.81
N ALA A 232 4.69 0.63 -24.28
CA ALA A 232 3.64 1.49 -23.72
C ALA A 232 4.04 2.97 -23.78
N THR A 233 3.07 3.86 -23.95
CA THR A 233 3.25 5.29 -23.70
C THR A 233 2.94 5.57 -22.23
N VAL A 234 3.89 6.14 -21.49
CA VAL A 234 3.68 6.64 -20.13
C VAL A 234 3.57 8.16 -20.19
N ILE A 235 2.51 8.70 -19.58
CA ILE A 235 2.17 10.12 -19.57
C ILE A 235 1.93 10.55 -18.12
N VAL A 236 2.42 11.73 -17.74
CA VAL A 236 2.00 12.41 -16.51
C VAL A 236 1.41 13.77 -16.89
N ASP A 237 0.18 14.05 -16.44
CA ASP A 237 -0.53 15.28 -16.76
C ASP A 237 -1.23 15.93 -15.57
N GLU A 238 -1.54 17.22 -15.70
CA GLU A 238 -2.45 17.94 -14.80
C GLU A 238 -3.81 18.16 -15.48
N LEU A 239 -4.84 17.51 -14.96
CA LEU A 239 -6.21 17.63 -15.45
C LEU A 239 -7.01 18.56 -14.53
N VAL A 240 -7.46 19.71 -15.06
CA VAL A 240 -8.35 20.64 -14.34
C VAL A 240 -9.74 20.65 -15.00
N LEU A 241 -10.74 20.16 -14.27
CA LEU A 241 -12.13 20.05 -14.69
C LEU A 241 -12.95 21.19 -14.10
N ASN A 242 -13.68 21.89 -14.95
CA ASN A 242 -14.65 22.91 -14.53
C ASN A 242 -16.00 22.24 -14.25
N ASP A 243 -16.83 22.86 -13.40
CA ASP A 243 -18.16 22.38 -12.97
C ASP A 243 -18.95 21.67 -14.10
N GLY A 244 -19.40 20.45 -13.85
CA GLY A 244 -20.21 19.67 -14.80
C GLY A 244 -19.43 19.08 -15.99
N ARG A 245 -18.11 18.97 -15.90
CA ARG A 245 -17.28 18.15 -16.80
C ARG A 245 -16.95 16.81 -16.14
N SER A 246 -17.27 15.70 -16.82
CA SER A 246 -16.84 14.36 -16.43
C SER A 246 -15.32 14.21 -16.53
N VAL A 247 -14.72 13.35 -15.70
CA VAL A 247 -13.33 12.89 -15.89
C VAL A 247 -13.28 12.05 -17.18
N PRO A 248 -12.40 12.33 -18.15
CA PRO A 248 -12.30 11.53 -19.36
C PRO A 248 -11.89 10.09 -19.03
N GLY A 249 -12.66 9.12 -19.50
CA GLY A 249 -12.33 7.69 -19.34
C GLY A 249 -11.04 7.31 -20.07
N TYR A 250 -10.36 6.29 -19.58
CA TYR A 250 -9.03 5.89 -20.04
C TYR A 250 -8.86 4.36 -20.04
N SER A 251 -8.18 3.82 -21.06
CA SER A 251 -8.17 2.39 -21.40
C SER A 251 -6.93 1.59 -20.99
N GLY A 252 -6.03 2.19 -20.21
CA GLY A 252 -4.85 1.54 -19.63
C GLY A 252 -4.69 1.87 -18.14
N PRO A 253 -3.66 1.35 -17.44
CA PRO A 253 -3.48 1.64 -16.02
C PRO A 253 -3.36 3.15 -15.76
N ALA A 254 -4.08 3.64 -14.73
CA ALA A 254 -4.17 5.07 -14.45
C ALA A 254 -4.28 5.39 -12.97
N LEU A 255 -3.49 6.35 -12.49
CA LEU A 255 -3.52 6.90 -11.14
C LEU A 255 -4.05 8.32 -11.17
N LEU A 256 -5.07 8.63 -10.36
CA LEU A 256 -5.68 9.95 -10.25
C LEU A 256 -5.42 10.48 -8.83
N SER A 257 -4.35 11.26 -8.64
CA SER A 257 -4.09 11.94 -7.37
C SER A 257 -4.89 13.24 -7.30
N LYS A 258 -5.69 13.42 -6.26
CA LYS A 258 -6.55 14.60 -6.09
C LYS A 258 -5.74 15.83 -5.69
N ALA A 259 -5.69 16.82 -6.58
CA ALA A 259 -5.04 18.10 -6.38
C ALA A 259 -6.01 19.23 -5.98
N ALA A 260 -7.29 19.15 -6.36
CA ALA A 260 -8.30 20.15 -6.00
C ALA A 260 -9.75 19.61 -6.07
N GLY A 261 -10.68 20.35 -5.44
CA GLY A 261 -12.13 20.12 -5.52
C GLY A 261 -12.63 19.03 -4.57
N VAL A 262 -13.80 18.48 -4.87
CA VAL A 262 -14.41 17.35 -4.14
C VAL A 262 -14.56 16.16 -5.10
N PHE A 263 -13.90 15.05 -4.75
CA PHE A 263 -14.00 13.78 -5.45
C PHE A 263 -14.31 12.67 -4.45
N ALA A 264 -15.50 12.08 -4.59
CA ALA A 264 -15.96 10.95 -3.80
C ALA A 264 -16.63 9.96 -4.75
N ILE A 265 -16.32 8.67 -4.60
CA ILE A 265 -16.70 7.60 -5.52
C ILE A 265 -17.13 6.33 -4.79
N SER A 266 -18.06 5.58 -5.39
CA SER A 266 -18.37 4.19 -5.07
C SER A 266 -17.84 3.28 -6.18
N ALA A 267 -16.96 2.34 -5.83
CA ALA A 267 -16.41 1.36 -6.78
C ALA A 267 -17.53 0.38 -7.19
N THR A 268 -17.86 0.30 -8.49
CA THR A 268 -19.06 -0.44 -8.96
C THR A 268 -18.70 -1.74 -9.69
N GLU A 269 -17.75 -1.69 -10.61
CA GLU A 269 -17.26 -2.84 -11.41
C GLU A 269 -15.77 -2.64 -11.72
N GLY A 270 -15.01 -3.73 -11.92
CA GLY A 270 -13.57 -3.68 -12.18
C GLY A 270 -12.70 -3.30 -10.97
N ALA A 271 -11.38 -3.20 -11.21
CA ALA A 271 -10.39 -2.99 -10.15
C ALA A 271 -10.15 -1.49 -9.86
N VAL A 272 -10.21 -1.11 -8.58
CA VAL A 272 -9.89 0.23 -8.08
C VAL A 272 -9.09 0.07 -6.79
N GLN A 273 -7.96 0.76 -6.62
CA GLN A 273 -7.14 0.76 -5.40
C GLN A 273 -7.06 2.20 -4.89
N VAL A 274 -7.33 2.47 -3.61
CA VAL A 274 -7.40 3.85 -3.10
C VAL A 274 -6.36 4.08 -2.02
N THR A 275 -5.35 4.88 -2.33
CA THR A 275 -4.21 5.18 -1.45
C THR A 275 -4.42 6.52 -0.74
N SER A 276 -4.31 6.55 0.60
CA SER A 276 -4.23 7.81 1.33
C SER A 276 -2.78 8.31 1.45
N SER A 277 -2.60 9.59 1.16
CA SER A 277 -1.35 10.34 1.37
C SER A 277 -0.91 10.42 2.83
N ALA A 278 -1.83 10.21 3.78
CA ALA A 278 -1.53 10.18 5.22
C ALA A 278 -0.89 8.86 5.69
N SER A 279 -1.10 7.76 4.95
CA SER A 279 -0.52 6.43 5.20
C SER A 279 -0.24 5.73 3.85
N PRO A 280 0.79 6.18 3.09
CA PRO A 280 1.00 5.75 1.71
C PRO A 280 1.65 4.37 1.60
N GLN A 281 0.86 3.42 1.13
CA GLN A 281 1.23 2.04 0.87
C GLN A 281 0.38 1.49 -0.29
N LEU A 282 0.77 0.33 -0.83
CA LEU A 282 -0.11 -0.42 -1.74
C LEU A 282 -1.39 -0.83 -1.00
N GLN A 283 -2.51 -0.82 -1.71
CA GLN A 283 -3.85 -1.06 -1.16
C GLN A 283 -4.56 -2.16 -1.99
N PRO A 284 -5.50 -2.91 -1.39
CA PRO A 284 -6.29 -3.92 -2.09
C PRO A 284 -7.16 -3.33 -3.19
N ASN A 285 -7.73 -4.22 -4.02
CA ASN A 285 -8.83 -3.80 -4.88
C ASN A 285 -10.09 -3.59 -4.02
N ALA A 286 -10.74 -2.46 -4.23
CA ALA A 286 -11.98 -2.06 -3.57
C ALA A 286 -13.10 -3.07 -3.84
N ILE A 287 -13.90 -3.36 -2.82
CA ILE A 287 -15.05 -4.26 -2.97
C ILE A 287 -16.20 -3.57 -3.70
N PRO A 288 -17.03 -4.30 -4.48
CA PRO A 288 -18.18 -3.69 -5.16
C PRO A 288 -19.15 -3.02 -4.17
N GLY A 289 -19.40 -1.73 -4.39
CA GLY A 289 -20.16 -0.83 -3.53
C GLY A 289 -19.32 0.00 -2.56
N GLN A 290 -18.01 -0.26 -2.40
CA GLN A 290 -17.17 0.45 -1.43
C GLN A 290 -17.03 1.94 -1.79
N GLU A 291 -17.28 2.80 -0.80
CA GLU A 291 -17.31 4.24 -0.93
C GLU A 291 -16.04 4.89 -0.38
N PHE A 292 -15.52 5.88 -1.10
CA PHE A 292 -14.31 6.63 -0.75
C PHE A 292 -14.54 8.13 -0.97
N THR A 293 -14.07 8.96 -0.04
CA THR A 293 -13.94 10.42 -0.22
C THR A 293 -12.47 10.78 -0.08
N LEU A 294 -11.85 11.27 -1.15
CA LEU A 294 -10.40 11.48 -1.19
C LEU A 294 -10.00 12.82 -0.55
N ALA A 295 -9.01 12.81 0.34
CA ALA A 295 -8.35 14.03 0.81
C ALA A 295 -7.48 14.64 -0.31
N ASP A 296 -6.75 15.72 -0.02
CA ASP A 296 -5.80 16.29 -0.97
C ASP A 296 -4.52 15.44 -0.98
N ASN A 297 -4.01 15.11 -2.18
CA ASN A 297 -2.93 14.16 -2.48
C ASN A 297 -3.28 12.67 -2.31
N ASP A 298 -4.48 12.31 -1.85
CA ASP A 298 -4.97 10.93 -1.94
C ASP A 298 -5.24 10.55 -3.40
N ALA A 299 -5.15 9.26 -3.74
CA ALA A 299 -5.34 8.78 -5.10
C ALA A 299 -6.27 7.58 -5.25
N ALA A 300 -7.01 7.57 -6.35
CA ALA A 300 -7.63 6.37 -6.90
C ALA A 300 -6.77 5.85 -8.06
N PHE A 301 -6.29 4.61 -7.94
CA PHE A 301 -5.60 3.89 -9.00
C PHE A 301 -6.52 2.85 -9.64
N PHE A 302 -6.44 2.73 -10.96
CA PHE A 302 -7.25 1.86 -11.79
C PHE A 302 -6.30 0.95 -12.58
N PRO A 303 -6.00 -0.28 -12.09
CA PRO A 303 -5.04 -1.19 -12.72
C PRO A 303 -5.37 -1.60 -14.16
N SER A 304 -6.58 -1.31 -14.64
CA SER A 304 -6.98 -1.57 -16.04
C SER A 304 -7.76 -0.42 -16.68
N GLY A 305 -7.60 0.79 -16.17
CA GLY A 305 -8.33 1.97 -16.66
C GLY A 305 -9.75 2.08 -16.11
N TYR A 306 -10.49 3.09 -16.58
CA TYR A 306 -11.80 3.48 -16.04
C TYR A 306 -12.72 4.09 -17.11
N ASP A 307 -14.02 3.84 -16.99
CA ASP A 307 -15.07 4.56 -17.71
C ASP A 307 -15.13 6.05 -17.31
N ALA A 308 -15.67 6.90 -18.20
CA ALA A 308 -15.76 8.34 -17.92
C ALA A 308 -16.58 8.63 -16.66
N ILE A 309 -16.00 9.37 -15.71
CA ILE A 309 -16.57 9.59 -14.37
C ILE A 309 -17.33 10.91 -14.35
N ASP A 310 -18.66 10.86 -14.43
CA ASP A 310 -19.53 12.04 -14.35
C ASP A 310 -19.40 12.72 -12.98
N LEU A 311 -18.90 13.96 -12.92
CA LEU A 311 -18.79 14.74 -11.68
C LEU A 311 -20.13 15.37 -11.26
N THR A 312 -20.30 15.58 -9.95
CA THR A 312 -21.51 16.20 -9.38
C THR A 312 -21.47 17.73 -9.45
N GLU A 313 -22.62 18.41 -9.27
CA GLU A 313 -22.62 19.88 -9.07
C GLU A 313 -21.91 20.30 -7.77
N ASP A 314 -21.86 19.42 -6.77
CA ASP A 314 -21.17 19.65 -5.48
C ASP A 314 -19.64 19.42 -5.57
N SER A 315 -19.14 18.80 -6.65
CA SER A 315 -17.71 18.53 -6.87
C SER A 315 -16.88 19.79 -7.10
N GLY A 316 -17.50 20.84 -7.67
CA GLY A 316 -16.85 22.09 -8.04
C GLY A 316 -15.77 21.93 -9.11
N ILE A 317 -14.75 22.81 -9.08
CA ILE A 317 -13.55 22.67 -9.89
C ILE A 317 -12.68 21.56 -9.29
N VAL A 318 -12.61 20.42 -9.98
CA VAL A 318 -11.78 19.27 -9.57
C VAL A 318 -10.47 19.28 -10.34
N GLY A 319 -9.37 19.06 -9.61
CA GLY A 319 -8.02 18.96 -10.18
C GLY A 319 -7.39 17.62 -9.85
N PHE A 320 -6.70 17.03 -10.82
CA PHE A 320 -5.88 15.83 -10.62
C PHE A 320 -4.48 16.00 -11.19
N THR A 321 -3.48 15.51 -10.49
CA THR A 321 -2.22 15.09 -11.12
C THR A 321 -2.36 13.60 -11.46
N ARG A 322 -2.22 13.23 -12.73
CA ARG A 322 -2.46 11.85 -13.20
C ARG A 322 -1.18 11.21 -13.70
N LEU A 323 -1.00 9.92 -13.41
CA LEU A 323 -0.07 9.03 -14.12
C LEU A 323 -0.91 8.09 -14.98
N LEU A 324 -0.63 8.04 -16.28
CA LEU A 324 -1.40 7.31 -17.28
C LEU A 324 -0.46 6.42 -18.10
N ILE A 325 -0.81 5.14 -18.27
CA ILE A 325 -0.01 4.16 -19.01
C ILE A 325 -0.89 3.56 -20.12
N GLN A 326 -0.57 3.82 -21.39
CA GLN A 326 -1.26 3.22 -22.53
C GLN A 326 -0.40 2.08 -23.11
N PRO A 327 -0.70 0.80 -22.84
CA PRO A 327 -0.03 -0.32 -23.50
C PRO A 327 -0.33 -0.36 -25.01
N GLU A 328 0.59 -0.95 -25.79
CA GLU A 328 0.32 -1.35 -27.18
C GLU A 328 -0.71 -2.49 -27.30
N GLY A 329 -0.80 -3.33 -26.26
CA GLY A 329 -1.66 -4.52 -26.21
C GLY A 329 -2.97 -4.30 -25.44
N GLU A 330 -3.97 -5.15 -25.71
CA GLU A 330 -5.19 -5.23 -24.91
C GLU A 330 -4.88 -5.78 -23.50
N LEU A 331 -5.50 -5.20 -22.47
CA LEU A 331 -5.44 -5.73 -21.11
C LEU A 331 -6.32 -6.98 -20.97
N ALA A 332 -5.99 -7.83 -19.99
CA ALA A 332 -6.78 -9.04 -19.70
C ALA A 332 -8.11 -8.73 -19.02
N ASN A 333 -8.13 -7.71 -18.15
CA ASN A 333 -9.29 -7.27 -17.38
C ASN A 333 -9.99 -6.08 -18.07
N GLY A 334 -11.27 -5.88 -17.76
CA GLY A 334 -12.01 -4.68 -18.19
C GLY A 334 -11.60 -3.42 -17.44
N VAL A 335 -11.98 -2.26 -18.00
CA VAL A 335 -11.94 -0.98 -17.28
C VAL A 335 -12.87 -1.01 -16.06
N ALA A 336 -12.55 -0.23 -15.03
CA ALA A 336 -13.41 -0.05 -13.88
C ALA A 336 -14.58 0.91 -14.18
N THR A 337 -15.73 0.65 -13.57
CA THR A 337 -16.86 1.60 -13.49
C THR A 337 -16.98 2.08 -12.05
N VAL A 338 -17.06 3.39 -11.84
CA VAL A 338 -17.32 4.01 -10.53
C VAL A 338 -18.45 5.02 -10.63
N THR A 339 -19.22 5.17 -9.56
CA THR A 339 -20.30 6.16 -9.45
C THR A 339 -19.88 7.26 -8.49
N THR A 340 -19.96 8.54 -8.86
CA THR A 340 -19.70 9.62 -7.88
C THR A 340 -20.82 9.71 -6.86
N ILE A 341 -20.44 9.88 -5.61
CA ILE A 341 -21.35 10.06 -4.47
C ILE A 341 -21.26 11.50 -3.95
N GLN A 342 -22.24 11.94 -3.16
CA GLN A 342 -22.03 13.13 -2.35
C GLN A 342 -21.03 12.78 -1.24
N PRO A 343 -20.04 13.64 -0.92
CA PRO A 343 -19.17 13.40 0.23
C PRO A 343 -20.04 13.40 1.49
N ASP A 344 -20.00 12.34 2.28
CA ASP A 344 -20.79 12.31 3.51
C ASP A 344 -20.21 13.34 4.50
N THR A 345 -21.09 13.99 5.26
CA THR A 345 -20.66 15.02 6.23
C THR A 345 -20.17 14.43 7.56
N THR A 346 -19.88 13.12 7.56
CA THR A 346 -19.59 12.30 8.74
C THR A 346 -18.39 11.39 8.46
N GLU A 347 -17.23 11.81 8.96
CA GLU A 347 -15.93 11.10 8.94
C GLU A 347 -15.30 10.80 7.56
N VAL A 348 -13.98 10.66 7.59
CA VAL A 348 -13.16 10.24 6.44
C VAL A 348 -13.37 8.74 6.25
N ALA A 349 -13.11 8.23 5.03
CA ALA A 349 -13.07 6.79 4.78
C ALA A 349 -11.84 6.14 5.45
N ASP A 350 -11.83 6.06 6.79
CA ASP A 350 -11.22 4.92 7.45
C ASP A 350 -11.88 3.65 6.88
N THR A 351 -11.08 2.66 6.52
CA THR A 351 -11.59 1.34 6.15
C THR A 351 -12.28 0.75 7.37
N VAL A 352 -13.62 0.75 7.39
CA VAL A 352 -14.39 0.21 8.53
C VAL A 352 -14.26 -1.31 8.53
N ASP A 353 -13.21 -1.77 9.20
CA ASP A 353 -12.94 -3.18 9.45
C ASP A 353 -14.11 -3.83 10.18
N VAL A 354 -14.96 -4.52 9.44
CA VAL A 354 -15.86 -5.52 10.01
C VAL A 354 -15.06 -6.79 10.22
N ALA A 355 -14.13 -6.73 11.17
CA ALA A 355 -13.58 -7.93 11.80
C ALA A 355 -14.76 -8.68 12.43
N THR A 356 -15.13 -9.82 11.87
CA THR A 356 -16.13 -10.69 12.51
C THR A 356 -15.55 -11.25 13.82
N GLY A 357 -16.41 -11.67 14.76
CA GLY A 357 -16.00 -12.08 16.12
C GLY A 357 -15.13 -13.35 16.21
N ASP A 358 -14.66 -13.84 15.07
CA ASP A 358 -13.74 -14.95 14.81
C ASP A 358 -12.35 -14.48 14.34
N GLY A 359 -12.16 -13.18 14.05
CA GLY A 359 -10.90 -12.57 13.62
C GLY A 359 -10.72 -12.45 12.11
N LEU A 360 -11.71 -12.84 11.29
CA LEU A 360 -11.69 -12.63 9.83
C LEU A 360 -11.93 -11.16 9.49
N GLY A 361 -11.05 -10.59 8.67
CA GLY A 361 -11.08 -9.20 8.21
C GLY A 361 -9.83 -8.87 7.39
N VAL A 362 -9.69 -7.63 6.91
CA VAL A 362 -8.49 -7.20 6.18
C VAL A 362 -7.28 -7.15 7.12
N GLY A 363 -6.10 -7.53 6.62
CA GLY A 363 -4.88 -7.72 7.40
C GLY A 363 -4.88 -8.99 8.28
N ALA A 364 -5.86 -9.89 8.13
CA ALA A 364 -5.80 -11.21 8.77
C ALA A 364 -4.91 -12.17 7.97
N LEU A 365 -4.04 -12.91 8.65
CA LEU A 365 -3.30 -14.03 8.06
C LEU A 365 -4.11 -15.32 8.21
N ILE A 366 -4.37 -16.01 7.09
CA ILE A 366 -5.09 -17.28 7.06
C ILE A 366 -4.22 -18.42 6.51
N ALA A 367 -4.66 -19.67 6.76
CA ALA A 367 -4.22 -20.84 6.01
C ALA A 367 -5.40 -21.60 5.42
N LEU A 368 -5.17 -22.26 4.27
CA LEU A 368 -6.17 -23.14 3.66
C LEU A 368 -6.41 -24.39 4.52
N ASN A 369 -7.68 -24.75 4.73
CA ASN A 369 -8.07 -25.89 5.59
C ASN A 369 -8.51 -27.14 4.82
N GLU A 370 -8.71 -27.05 3.50
CA GLU A 370 -9.11 -28.15 2.61
C GLU A 370 -7.96 -28.64 1.71
N ASP A 371 -8.02 -29.92 1.29
CA ASP A 371 -6.96 -30.64 0.55
C ASP A 371 -6.48 -29.90 -0.73
N THR A 372 -7.34 -29.09 -1.36
CA THR A 372 -7.10 -28.40 -2.64
C THR A 372 -8.11 -27.26 -2.82
N VAL A 373 -7.65 -26.00 -2.88
CA VAL A 373 -8.52 -24.79 -2.98
C VAL A 373 -8.07 -23.92 -4.16
N ASN A 374 -9.03 -23.33 -4.88
CA ASN A 374 -8.77 -22.45 -6.02
C ASN A 374 -8.71 -20.98 -5.58
N VAL A 375 -7.64 -20.27 -5.94
CA VAL A 375 -7.62 -18.79 -5.92
C VAL A 375 -8.17 -18.28 -7.27
N ARG A 376 -8.98 -17.22 -7.26
CA ARG A 376 -9.78 -16.79 -8.42
C ARG A 376 -9.53 -15.36 -8.85
N ALA A 377 -9.75 -15.06 -10.13
CA ALA A 377 -9.62 -13.69 -10.64
C ALA A 377 -10.70 -12.73 -10.10
N GLU A 378 -11.88 -13.25 -9.76
CA GLU A 378 -13.05 -12.49 -9.32
C GLU A 378 -13.82 -13.28 -8.23
N PRO A 379 -14.66 -12.65 -7.39
CA PRO A 379 -15.47 -13.31 -6.38
C PRO A 379 -16.71 -14.02 -6.98
N THR A 380 -16.50 -14.98 -7.89
CA THR A 380 -17.54 -15.83 -8.47
C THR A 380 -16.98 -17.20 -8.86
N THR A 381 -17.77 -18.26 -8.70
CA THR A 381 -17.38 -19.61 -9.15
C THR A 381 -17.29 -19.73 -10.68
N ALA A 382 -17.78 -18.74 -11.43
CA ALA A 382 -17.72 -18.66 -12.88
C ALA A 382 -16.44 -17.97 -13.42
N SER A 383 -15.65 -17.29 -12.58
CA SER A 383 -14.40 -16.65 -12.98
C SER A 383 -13.38 -17.66 -13.51
N ASP A 384 -12.32 -17.15 -14.16
CA ASP A 384 -11.09 -17.91 -14.30
C ASP A 384 -10.40 -18.14 -12.94
N ILE A 385 -9.66 -19.24 -12.86
CA ILE A 385 -8.86 -19.65 -11.70
C ILE A 385 -7.44 -19.12 -11.92
N VAL A 386 -6.89 -18.40 -10.94
CA VAL A 386 -5.52 -17.89 -10.97
C VAL A 386 -4.55 -19.06 -10.80
N ASP A 387 -4.69 -19.80 -9.70
CA ASP A 387 -4.01 -21.09 -9.46
C ASP A 387 -4.74 -21.90 -8.37
N THR A 388 -4.19 -23.04 -7.96
CA THR A 388 -4.80 -24.00 -7.04
C THR A 388 -3.81 -24.52 -6.02
N TYR A 389 -4.10 -24.31 -4.73
CA TYR A 389 -3.16 -24.52 -3.62
C TYR A 389 -3.62 -25.61 -2.64
N PRO A 390 -2.69 -26.33 -1.98
CA PRO A 390 -3.01 -27.36 -0.99
C PRO A 390 -3.30 -26.77 0.41
N VAL A 391 -3.89 -27.61 1.27
CA VAL A 391 -4.03 -27.38 2.72
C VAL A 391 -2.74 -26.87 3.37
N GLY A 392 -2.86 -25.93 4.30
CA GLY A 392 -1.76 -25.28 5.01
C GLY A 392 -1.05 -24.16 4.25
N THR A 393 -1.41 -23.89 2.99
CA THR A 393 -0.89 -22.71 2.26
C THR A 393 -1.44 -21.43 2.88
N GLN A 394 -0.58 -20.44 3.09
CA GLN A 394 -0.91 -19.20 3.80
C GLN A 394 -1.13 -18.02 2.85
N PHE A 395 -2.08 -17.17 3.23
CA PHE A 395 -2.40 -15.91 2.54
C PHE A 395 -2.75 -14.82 3.57
N GLU A 396 -2.52 -13.56 3.23
CA GLU A 396 -3.04 -12.41 3.94
C GLU A 396 -4.34 -11.95 3.24
N LEU A 397 -5.40 -11.72 4.01
CA LEU A 397 -6.65 -11.16 3.51
C LEU A 397 -6.44 -9.67 3.24
N VAL A 398 -6.49 -9.24 1.99
CA VAL A 398 -6.29 -7.83 1.61
C VAL A 398 -7.62 -7.12 1.35
N GLY A 399 -8.65 -7.81 0.87
CA GLY A 399 -9.96 -7.21 0.58
C GLY A 399 -11.13 -8.16 0.88
N GLY A 400 -12.36 -7.66 0.84
CA GLY A 400 -13.57 -8.40 1.27
C GLY A 400 -14.13 -7.90 2.60
N PRO A 401 -15.22 -8.51 3.10
CA PRO A 401 -15.98 -9.60 2.50
C PRO A 401 -16.87 -9.17 1.31
N VAL A 402 -17.03 -10.05 0.32
CA VAL A 402 -18.00 -9.92 -0.78
C VAL A 402 -18.96 -11.12 -0.76
N GLU A 403 -20.26 -10.87 -0.59
CA GLU A 403 -21.29 -11.92 -0.73
C GLU A 403 -21.63 -12.15 -2.21
N ALA A 404 -21.29 -13.32 -2.75
CA ALA A 404 -21.58 -13.69 -4.13
C ALA A 404 -21.79 -15.21 -4.31
N GLU A 405 -22.84 -15.58 -5.06
CA GLU A 405 -23.20 -16.97 -5.39
C GLU A 405 -23.45 -17.89 -4.18
N ASP A 406 -24.07 -17.35 -3.12
CA ASP A 406 -24.27 -17.99 -1.81
C ASP A 406 -22.95 -18.26 -1.02
N PHE A 407 -21.83 -17.66 -1.42
CA PHE A 407 -20.53 -17.70 -0.73
C PHE A 407 -20.08 -16.32 -0.23
N VAL A 408 -19.24 -16.29 0.81
CA VAL A 408 -18.52 -15.09 1.26
C VAL A 408 -17.07 -15.16 0.78
N TRP A 409 -16.65 -14.18 -0.01
CA TRP A 409 -15.33 -14.11 -0.63
C TRP A 409 -14.45 -13.03 0.02
N TYR A 410 -13.16 -13.32 0.17
CA TYR A 410 -12.13 -12.33 0.47
C TYR A 410 -11.10 -12.30 -0.68
N GLU A 411 -10.61 -11.12 -1.02
CA GLU A 411 -9.40 -10.95 -1.84
C GLU A 411 -8.19 -11.18 -0.94
N VAL A 412 -7.21 -11.94 -1.44
CA VAL A 412 -6.04 -12.38 -0.70
C VAL A 412 -4.77 -12.16 -1.50
N VAL A 413 -3.66 -11.93 -0.80
CA VAL A 413 -2.30 -12.00 -1.35
C VAL A 413 -1.55 -13.16 -0.71
N GLY A 414 -0.74 -13.89 -1.47
CA GLY A 414 0.07 -14.98 -0.92
C GLY A 414 1.23 -14.44 -0.08
N VAL A 415 1.57 -15.13 1.00
CA VAL A 415 2.71 -14.75 1.86
C VAL A 415 3.93 -15.64 1.61
N ASN A 416 5.09 -15.20 2.10
CA ASN A 416 6.38 -15.88 1.93
C ASN A 416 6.75 -16.02 0.43
N ASN A 417 6.77 -17.24 -0.11
CA ASN A 417 7.18 -17.53 -1.49
C ASN A 417 6.01 -17.43 -2.50
N LEU A 418 4.93 -16.72 -2.16
CA LEU A 418 3.70 -16.58 -2.95
C LEU A 418 3.24 -15.11 -3.08
N SER A 419 4.13 -14.15 -2.84
CA SER A 419 3.81 -12.70 -2.89
C SER A 419 3.48 -12.16 -4.29
N ASP A 420 3.67 -12.99 -5.32
CA ASP A 420 3.21 -12.79 -6.70
C ASP A 420 1.74 -13.24 -6.92
N VAL A 421 1.12 -13.92 -5.96
CA VAL A 421 -0.23 -14.47 -6.05
C VAL A 421 -1.24 -13.52 -5.42
N GLN A 422 -2.22 -13.05 -6.19
CA GLN A 422 -3.41 -12.35 -5.68
C GLN A 422 -4.68 -12.92 -6.32
N GLY A 423 -5.78 -12.92 -5.57
CA GLY A 423 -7.11 -13.27 -6.07
C GLY A 423 -8.09 -13.59 -4.94
N TRP A 424 -9.21 -14.20 -5.27
CA TRP A 424 -10.34 -14.39 -4.36
C TRP A 424 -10.42 -15.83 -3.81
N LEU A 425 -10.63 -15.95 -2.50
CA LEU A 425 -10.89 -17.19 -1.76
C LEU A 425 -12.27 -17.17 -1.08
N VAL A 426 -12.87 -18.34 -0.92
CA VAL A 426 -14.12 -18.51 -0.15
C VAL A 426 -13.79 -18.75 1.32
N THR A 427 -14.54 -18.10 2.21
CA THR A 427 -14.37 -18.13 3.67
C THR A 427 -14.46 -19.55 4.27
N ASP A 428 -15.29 -20.43 3.69
CA ASP A 428 -15.41 -21.85 4.10
C ASP A 428 -14.06 -22.62 4.05
N PHE A 429 -13.08 -22.16 3.29
CA PHE A 429 -11.82 -22.88 3.01
C PHE A 429 -10.59 -22.33 3.76
N MET A 430 -10.78 -21.42 4.71
CA MET A 430 -9.70 -20.74 5.43
C MET A 430 -9.85 -20.84 6.96
N ASP A 431 -8.74 -21.09 7.65
CA ASP A 431 -8.60 -20.96 9.10
C ASP A 431 -7.73 -19.72 9.41
N VAL A 432 -8.15 -18.88 10.36
CA VAL A 432 -7.36 -17.70 10.79
C VAL A 432 -6.16 -18.15 11.63
N ILE A 433 -4.98 -17.66 11.26
CA ILE A 433 -3.72 -17.82 12.02
C ILE A 433 -3.44 -16.55 12.84
N GLU A 434 -3.50 -15.38 12.20
CA GLU A 434 -3.39 -14.08 12.87
C GLU A 434 -4.61 -13.23 12.51
N PRO A 435 -5.37 -12.72 13.49
CA PRO A 435 -6.61 -11.99 13.21
C PRO A 435 -6.32 -10.61 12.63
N ALA A 436 -7.31 -10.07 11.90
CA ALA A 436 -7.29 -8.69 11.43
C ALA A 436 -6.98 -7.72 12.57
N THR A 437 -6.07 -6.77 12.35
CA THR A 437 -5.69 -5.77 13.37
C THR A 437 -6.59 -4.52 13.36
N GLY A 438 -7.81 -4.67 12.84
CA GLY A 438 -8.90 -3.69 12.83
C GLY A 438 -9.69 -3.65 14.14
N VAL A 439 -10.12 -2.44 14.51
CA VAL A 439 -10.91 -2.03 15.69
C VAL A 439 -11.57 -3.15 16.51
N ALA A 440 -11.05 -3.39 17.72
CA ALA A 440 -11.69 -4.26 18.72
C ALA A 440 -13.02 -3.65 19.22
N THR A 441 -14.14 -4.03 18.60
CA THR A 441 -15.47 -3.72 19.13
C THR A 441 -15.68 -4.44 20.47
N GLY A 442 -16.27 -3.75 21.45
CA GLY A 442 -16.35 -4.23 22.83
C GLY A 442 -17.22 -5.47 22.98
N GLN A 443 -16.60 -6.65 23.14
CA GLN A 443 -17.30 -7.92 23.31
C GLN A 443 -17.83 -8.08 24.75
N ASP A 444 -19.15 -8.18 24.88
CA ASP A 444 -19.87 -8.37 26.15
C ASP A 444 -19.75 -9.82 26.65
N ASP A 445 -18.79 -10.07 27.54
CA ASP A 445 -18.65 -11.34 28.29
C ASP A 445 -19.82 -11.52 29.29
N GLY A 446 -20.90 -12.12 28.79
CA GLY A 446 -22.19 -12.22 29.46
C GLY A 446 -22.72 -13.65 29.65
N SER A 447 -21.86 -14.60 30.07
CA SER A 447 -22.11 -16.05 30.22
C SER A 447 -23.55 -16.51 30.57
N ALA A 448 -24.03 -17.55 29.87
CA ALA A 448 -25.43 -17.99 29.83
C ALA A 448 -26.05 -18.43 31.18
N GLY A 449 -26.81 -17.54 31.82
CA GLY A 449 -27.66 -17.83 32.98
C GLY A 449 -29.12 -18.16 32.60
N THR A 450 -29.64 -19.32 33.03
CA THR A 450 -31.02 -19.75 32.70
C THR A 450 -32.09 -18.95 33.46
N GLY A 451 -32.92 -18.17 32.74
CA GLY A 451 -33.97 -17.31 33.33
C GLY A 451 -35.20 -17.12 32.43
N ASP A 452 -36.35 -17.55 32.94
CA ASP A 452 -37.71 -17.64 32.33
C ASP A 452 -38.21 -16.42 31.50
N LEU A 453 -39.07 -16.68 30.50
CA LEU A 453 -39.61 -15.69 29.56
C LEU A 453 -40.73 -14.84 30.19
N ALA A 454 -40.59 -13.51 30.18
CA ALA A 454 -41.65 -12.56 30.55
C ALA A 454 -41.68 -11.34 29.61
N THR A 455 -42.89 -10.88 29.26
CA THR A 455 -43.15 -9.85 28.24
C THR A 455 -43.63 -8.51 28.82
N THR A 456 -42.95 -7.41 28.44
CA THR A 456 -43.37 -5.99 28.45
C THR A 456 -42.37 -5.26 27.54
N ASP A 457 -42.67 -4.44 26.53
CA ASP A 457 -43.84 -3.59 26.22
C ASP A 457 -43.94 -2.31 27.09
N ASP A 458 -44.07 -1.15 26.42
CA ASP A 458 -44.08 0.25 26.89
C ASP A 458 -42.78 0.93 27.45
N ALA A 459 -42.60 2.20 27.02
CA ALA A 459 -41.80 3.33 27.59
C ALA A 459 -40.24 3.35 27.38
N ASP A 460 -39.58 4.50 27.13
CA ASP A 460 -40.05 5.90 26.90
C ASP A 460 -39.06 6.74 26.04
N GLU A 461 -39.52 7.83 25.41
CA GLU A 461 -38.68 8.83 24.72
C GLU A 461 -38.25 9.96 25.69
N SER A 462 -37.05 9.90 26.31
CA SER A 462 -36.63 10.98 27.23
C SER A 462 -35.12 11.22 27.46
N VAL A 463 -34.29 11.27 26.40
CA VAL A 463 -32.86 11.67 26.55
C VAL A 463 -32.43 12.87 25.68
N VAL A 464 -33.12 13.17 24.58
CA VAL A 464 -32.74 14.24 23.62
C VAL A 464 -33.29 15.63 24.02
N SER A 465 -33.11 16.03 25.29
CA SER A 465 -33.66 17.30 25.84
C SER A 465 -32.80 17.94 26.94
N ALA A 466 -31.49 17.67 26.97
CA ALA A 466 -30.60 18.09 28.07
C ALA A 466 -29.43 19.02 27.66
N LEU A 467 -29.36 19.47 26.40
CA LEU A 467 -28.25 20.30 25.89
C LEU A 467 -28.68 21.58 25.12
N GLU A 468 -29.96 21.98 25.18
CA GLU A 468 -30.38 23.31 24.75
C GLU A 468 -30.61 24.24 25.96
N GLY A 469 -29.82 25.33 26.05
CA GLY A 469 -30.14 26.47 26.94
C GLY A 469 -29.18 26.78 28.10
N LEU A 470 -27.88 26.48 28.00
CA LEU A 470 -26.87 27.01 28.91
C LEU A 470 -26.16 28.25 28.33
N ASP A 471 -26.69 29.44 28.67
CA ASP A 471 -25.91 30.69 28.61
C ASP A 471 -24.79 30.61 29.66
N ILE A 472 -23.53 30.62 29.23
CA ILE A 472 -22.36 30.70 30.12
C ILE A 472 -21.81 32.13 30.09
N ASP A 473 -21.93 32.83 31.23
CA ASP A 473 -21.35 34.16 31.46
C ASP A 473 -19.87 33.99 31.87
N PRO A 474 -18.89 34.54 31.12
CA PRO A 474 -17.47 34.17 31.28
C PRO A 474 -16.73 34.87 32.45
N GLU A 475 -17.42 35.45 33.44
CA GLU A 475 -16.79 36.19 34.56
C GLU A 475 -17.16 35.70 36.00
N ASP A 476 -17.85 34.55 36.20
CA ASP A 476 -18.23 34.05 37.54
C ASP A 476 -17.24 33.01 38.15
N GLU A 477 -16.78 33.24 39.39
CA GLU A 477 -15.71 32.48 40.09
C GLU A 477 -16.18 31.17 40.81
N GLU A 478 -17.04 30.33 40.19
CA GLU A 478 -17.49 29.04 40.81
C GLU A 478 -17.12 27.75 40.03
N ALA A 479 -16.19 27.82 39.06
CA ALA A 479 -15.73 26.63 38.32
C ALA A 479 -14.83 25.65 39.13
N ASP A 480 -14.25 26.09 40.26
CA ASP A 480 -13.12 25.40 40.91
C ASP A 480 -13.54 24.30 41.92
N GLU A 481 -14.80 24.28 42.41
CA GLU A 481 -15.28 23.19 43.27
C GLU A 481 -15.68 21.92 42.49
N ALA A 482 -15.97 22.02 41.18
CA ALA A 482 -16.32 20.86 40.35
C ALA A 482 -15.13 19.91 40.14
N LEU A 483 -13.91 20.44 39.99
CA LEU A 483 -12.70 19.65 39.77
C LEU A 483 -12.27 18.85 41.02
N SER A 484 -12.62 19.33 42.23
CA SER A 484 -12.21 18.69 43.48
C SER A 484 -12.95 17.37 43.78
N ALA A 485 -14.03 17.07 43.05
CA ALA A 485 -14.82 15.85 43.23
C ALA A 485 -14.25 14.60 42.51
N LEU A 486 -13.29 14.76 41.60
CA LEU A 486 -12.68 13.67 40.83
C LEU A 486 -11.34 13.15 41.40
N GLY A 487 -10.76 13.86 42.36
CA GLY A 487 -9.47 13.48 42.97
C GLY A 487 -9.62 12.39 44.06
N GLY A 488 -9.80 11.13 43.67
CA GLY A 488 -9.95 10.05 44.66
C GLY A 488 -10.01 8.59 44.18
N LEU A 489 -9.72 8.28 42.92
CA LEU A 489 -9.56 6.89 42.47
C LEU A 489 -8.07 6.52 42.41
N ASP A 490 -7.74 5.39 43.00
CA ASP A 490 -6.38 4.84 43.10
C ASP A 490 -6.06 4.09 41.80
N LEU A 491 -5.06 4.55 41.04
CA LEU A 491 -4.74 4.04 39.70
C LEU A 491 -3.58 3.02 39.69
N ASP A 492 -3.27 2.42 40.85
CA ASP A 492 -2.16 1.48 41.07
C ASP A 492 -2.67 0.06 41.41
N ALA A 493 -3.69 -0.44 40.67
CA ALA A 493 -4.09 -1.86 40.65
C ALA A 493 -5.09 -2.16 39.49
N ALA A 494 -4.65 -2.05 38.24
CA ALA A 494 -5.29 -2.78 37.14
C ALA A 494 -4.75 -4.22 37.13
N ASP A 495 -5.61 -5.20 36.87
CA ASP A 495 -5.25 -6.62 36.93
C ASP A 495 -4.33 -6.95 35.73
N ALA A 496 -3.06 -7.20 36.00
CA ALA A 496 -2.16 -7.82 35.04
C ALA A 496 -2.31 -9.32 35.19
N GLU A 497 -2.53 -10.06 34.10
CA GLU A 497 -2.40 -11.51 34.14
C GLU A 497 -0.96 -11.84 34.58
N GLU A 498 -0.80 -12.45 35.76
CA GLU A 498 0.53 -12.69 36.32
C GLU A 498 1.31 -13.64 35.40
N THR A 499 2.30 -13.09 34.71
CA THR A 499 3.20 -13.87 33.85
C THR A 499 3.77 -15.05 34.64
N PRO A 500 3.73 -16.29 34.11
CA PRO A 500 4.08 -17.45 34.93
C PRO A 500 5.53 -17.34 35.43
N PRO A 501 5.86 -17.88 36.63
CA PRO A 501 7.17 -17.68 37.23
C PRO A 501 8.27 -18.26 36.34
N PRO A 502 9.35 -17.51 36.03
CA PRO A 502 10.39 -17.95 35.12
C PRO A 502 11.12 -19.20 35.63
N VAL A 503 11.35 -20.17 34.75
CA VAL A 503 12.25 -21.28 35.04
C VAL A 503 13.68 -20.76 35.05
N THR A 504 14.36 -20.92 36.18
CA THR A 504 15.75 -20.49 36.41
C THR A 504 16.71 -21.67 36.30
N ASP A 505 17.98 -21.38 35.98
CA ASP A 505 19.09 -22.34 35.93
C ASP A 505 18.93 -23.50 34.91
N LEU A 506 18.29 -23.24 33.76
CA LEU A 506 18.34 -24.18 32.61
C LEU A 506 19.79 -24.32 32.10
N GLU A 507 20.29 -25.55 31.99
CA GLU A 507 21.59 -25.87 31.39
C GLU A 507 21.46 -26.04 29.87
N VAL A 508 22.48 -25.63 29.11
CA VAL A 508 22.56 -25.90 27.65
C VAL A 508 22.64 -27.42 27.41
N GLY A 509 21.77 -27.93 26.56
CA GLY A 509 21.50 -29.36 26.35
C GLY A 509 20.37 -29.93 27.23
N ALA A 510 19.63 -29.09 27.98
CA ALA A 510 18.38 -29.48 28.62
C ALA A 510 17.23 -29.57 27.60
N ILE A 511 16.33 -30.54 27.79
CA ILE A 511 15.04 -30.59 27.09
C ILE A 511 13.98 -29.93 27.96
N VAL A 512 13.21 -29.03 27.35
CA VAL A 512 12.11 -28.29 27.96
C VAL A 512 10.85 -28.47 27.13
N ALA A 513 9.69 -28.40 27.77
CA ALA A 513 8.39 -28.38 27.12
C ALA A 513 7.76 -26.99 27.22
N THR A 514 6.98 -26.59 26.23
CA THR A 514 6.21 -25.34 26.26
C THR A 514 4.96 -25.48 27.14
N VAL A 515 4.66 -24.50 27.99
CA VAL A 515 3.46 -24.54 28.88
C VAL A 515 2.31 -23.62 28.46
N ASP A 516 2.45 -22.95 27.32
CA ASP A 516 1.47 -22.00 26.76
C ASP A 516 0.94 -22.49 25.40
N GLU A 517 -0.26 -22.08 25.01
CA GLU A 517 -0.84 -22.41 23.68
C GLU A 517 -0.41 -21.33 22.67
N ASN A 518 0.40 -21.74 21.69
CA ASN A 518 1.03 -20.87 20.67
C ASN A 518 2.23 -20.05 21.16
N LEU A 519 3.12 -20.65 21.96
CA LEU A 519 4.37 -20.00 22.37
C LEU A 519 5.22 -19.61 21.15
N ARG A 520 5.53 -18.32 21.04
CA ARG A 520 6.31 -17.73 19.94
C ARG A 520 7.81 -17.91 20.16
N ILE A 521 8.46 -18.66 19.26
CA ILE A 521 9.92 -18.72 19.10
C ILE A 521 10.33 -17.53 18.22
N ARG A 522 11.30 -16.72 18.65
CA ARG A 522 11.67 -15.44 18.02
C ARG A 522 13.10 -15.40 17.47
N ALA A 523 13.38 -14.48 16.56
CA ALA A 523 14.71 -14.31 15.98
C ALA A 523 15.76 -13.76 16.96
N GLU A 524 15.32 -13.09 18.02
CA GLU A 524 16.17 -12.46 19.03
C GLU A 524 15.51 -12.49 20.42
N ALA A 525 16.30 -12.27 21.47
CA ALA A 525 15.86 -12.20 22.86
C ALA A 525 15.08 -10.90 23.15
N SER A 526 13.88 -10.76 22.60
CA SER A 526 13.01 -9.59 22.84
C SER A 526 11.53 -9.95 22.67
N ALA A 527 10.66 -9.33 23.47
CA ALA A 527 9.21 -9.43 23.33
C ALA A 527 8.69 -8.81 22.01
N SER A 528 9.44 -7.88 21.42
CA SER A 528 9.21 -7.29 20.09
C SER A 528 9.93 -8.02 18.94
N GLY A 529 10.84 -8.95 19.22
CA GLY A 529 11.64 -9.61 18.18
C GLY A 529 10.80 -10.48 17.24
N THR A 530 11.15 -10.50 15.93
CA THR A 530 10.39 -11.20 14.88
C THR A 530 10.08 -12.65 15.26
N VAL A 531 8.82 -13.07 15.12
CA VAL A 531 8.41 -14.47 15.34
C VAL A 531 8.91 -15.33 14.18
N ILE A 532 9.61 -16.42 14.50
CA ILE A 532 10.03 -17.44 13.52
C ILE A 532 8.95 -18.51 13.38
N VAL A 533 8.35 -18.92 14.50
CA VAL A 533 7.23 -19.88 14.56
C VAL A 533 6.48 -19.73 15.88
N ALA A 534 5.19 -20.06 15.90
CA ALA A 534 4.44 -20.32 17.13
C ALA A 534 4.25 -21.83 17.30
N VAL A 535 4.49 -22.36 18.50
CA VAL A 535 4.39 -23.80 18.79
C VAL A 535 3.31 -24.09 19.84
N ALA A 536 2.62 -25.21 19.69
CA ALA A 536 1.59 -25.65 20.63
C ALA A 536 2.20 -26.04 22.00
N THR A 537 1.37 -26.14 23.04
CA THR A 537 1.76 -26.62 24.38
C THR A 537 2.28 -28.06 24.34
N GLY A 538 3.26 -28.36 25.19
CA GLY A 538 3.91 -29.67 25.26
C GLY A 538 4.90 -29.95 24.12
N THR A 539 5.28 -28.93 23.34
CA THR A 539 6.30 -29.07 22.30
C THR A 539 7.69 -29.16 22.94
N GLU A 540 8.46 -30.20 22.62
CA GLU A 540 9.81 -30.40 23.14
C GLU A 540 10.85 -29.55 22.39
N LEU A 541 11.67 -28.83 23.15
CA LEU A 541 12.75 -27.94 22.67
C LEU A 541 14.06 -28.29 23.38
N GLU A 542 15.19 -28.28 22.66
CA GLU A 542 16.54 -28.34 23.25
C GLU A 542 17.07 -26.92 23.49
N VAL A 543 17.53 -26.62 24.71
CA VAL A 543 18.17 -25.34 25.06
C VAL A 543 19.59 -25.31 24.49
N ILE A 544 19.84 -24.47 23.49
CA ILE A 544 21.15 -24.36 22.81
C ILE A 544 21.98 -23.15 23.26
N GLY A 545 21.36 -22.13 23.86
CA GLY A 545 22.03 -20.90 24.31
C GLY A 545 21.25 -20.10 25.35
N GLY A 546 21.82 -18.96 25.77
CA GLY A 546 21.33 -18.14 26.90
C GLY A 546 21.92 -18.52 28.27
N PRO A 547 21.40 -17.98 29.38
CA PRO A 547 20.32 -16.98 29.44
C PRO A 547 20.76 -15.58 28.98
N GLU A 548 19.82 -14.80 28.44
CA GLU A 548 19.93 -13.36 28.19
C GLU A 548 18.76 -12.60 28.85
N GLU A 549 18.98 -11.37 29.30
CA GLU A 549 18.01 -10.59 30.11
C GLU A 549 17.49 -9.39 29.31
N ALA A 550 16.23 -9.44 28.87
CA ALA A 550 15.64 -8.42 28.00
C ALA A 550 14.12 -8.30 28.21
N ASP A 551 13.59 -7.09 28.07
CA ASP A 551 12.16 -6.74 28.19
C ASP A 551 11.47 -7.19 29.51
N GLY A 552 12.26 -7.44 30.55
CA GLY A 552 11.80 -7.94 31.85
C GLY A 552 11.75 -9.47 31.98
N PHE A 553 12.19 -10.20 30.96
CA PHE A 553 12.20 -11.66 30.90
C PHE A 553 13.62 -12.22 30.80
N THR A 554 13.80 -13.46 31.29
CA THR A 554 14.99 -14.28 31.04
C THR A 554 14.75 -15.11 29.78
N TRP A 555 15.52 -14.87 28.73
CA TRP A 555 15.42 -15.53 27.43
C TRP A 555 16.43 -16.65 27.27
N TYR A 556 16.04 -17.72 26.60
CA TYR A 556 16.91 -18.82 26.20
C TYR A 556 16.82 -19.07 24.70
N GLU A 557 17.95 -19.39 24.08
CA GLU A 557 18.03 -19.80 22.69
C GLU A 557 17.75 -21.31 22.62
N VAL A 558 16.82 -21.71 21.77
CA VAL A 558 16.23 -23.05 21.70
C VAL A 558 16.17 -23.58 20.26
N GLN A 559 16.15 -24.90 20.13
CA GLN A 559 15.98 -25.64 18.89
C GLN A 559 14.82 -26.62 19.02
N LEU A 560 13.99 -26.75 17.98
CA LEU A 560 12.91 -27.74 17.94
C LEU A 560 13.49 -29.17 17.86
N VAL A 561 13.05 -30.06 18.75
CA VAL A 561 13.58 -31.45 18.82
C VAL A 561 13.22 -32.27 17.57
N ASP A 562 12.02 -32.08 17.04
CA ASP A 562 11.56 -32.73 15.79
C ASP A 562 12.04 -32.03 14.50
N ASP A 563 12.41 -30.74 14.55
CA ASP A 563 13.00 -30.02 13.42
C ASP A 563 14.14 -29.07 13.83
N ALA A 564 15.36 -29.61 13.77
CA ALA A 564 16.58 -28.86 14.06
C ALA A 564 16.93 -27.74 13.05
N THR A 565 16.12 -27.50 12.01
CA THR A 565 16.27 -26.31 11.15
C THR A 565 15.62 -25.07 11.77
N VAL A 566 14.74 -25.23 12.75
CA VAL A 566 14.06 -24.13 13.45
C VAL A 566 14.76 -23.85 14.79
N THR A 567 15.36 -22.67 14.88
CA THR A 567 16.11 -22.18 16.05
C THR A 567 15.73 -20.73 16.35
N GLY A 568 15.61 -20.37 17.62
CA GLY A 568 15.31 -18.99 18.03
C GLY A 568 15.19 -18.85 19.54
N TRP A 569 14.55 -17.79 20.02
CA TRP A 569 14.51 -17.39 21.42
C TRP A 569 13.12 -17.47 22.03
N VAL A 570 13.05 -17.90 23.29
CA VAL A 570 11.82 -17.97 24.10
C VAL A 570 12.08 -17.48 25.52
N ALA A 571 11.07 -16.88 26.16
CA ALA A 571 11.14 -16.46 27.56
C ALA A 571 10.87 -17.65 28.51
N SER A 572 11.68 -17.81 29.56
CA SER A 572 11.65 -18.99 30.43
C SER A 572 10.40 -19.10 31.31
N ASN A 573 9.56 -18.07 31.33
CA ASN A 573 8.22 -18.05 31.92
C ASN A 573 7.26 -19.04 31.25
N PHE A 574 7.49 -19.40 29.99
CA PHE A 574 6.59 -20.25 29.20
C PHE A 574 7.15 -21.66 28.93
N LEU A 575 8.10 -22.10 29.76
CA LEU A 575 8.77 -23.39 29.70
C LEU A 575 8.55 -24.22 30.97
N GLU A 576 8.63 -25.54 30.86
CA GLU A 576 8.90 -26.45 31.99
C GLU A 576 10.03 -27.44 31.67
N VAL A 577 10.73 -27.94 32.69
CA VAL A 577 11.83 -28.90 32.52
C VAL A 577 11.27 -30.32 32.36
N VAL A 578 11.67 -31.00 31.28
CA VAL A 578 11.34 -32.42 31.09
C VAL A 578 12.34 -33.28 31.88
N GLU A 579 11.96 -33.72 33.08
CA GLU A 579 12.77 -34.68 33.86
C GLU A 579 12.81 -36.05 33.16
N GLY A 580 13.95 -36.40 32.54
CA GLY A 580 14.17 -37.70 31.90
C GLY A 580 14.41 -38.87 32.89
N GLU A 581 13.91 -40.07 32.55
CA GLU A 581 14.06 -41.33 33.31
C GLU A 581 15.45 -42.01 33.19
#